data_AF-A0A6N2THW1-F1
#
_entry.id   AF-A0A6N2THW1-F1
#
_cell.length_a   1.000
_cell.length_b   1.000
_cell.length_c   1.000
_cell.angle_alpha   90.00
_cell.angle_beta   90.00
_cell.angle_gamma   90.00
#
_symmetry.space_group_name_H-M   'P 1'
#
loop_
_entity.id
_entity.type
_entity.pdbx_description
1 polymer ?
#
loop_
_entity_poly.entity_id
_entity_poly.type
_entity_poly.pdbx_seq_one_letter_code
_entity_poly.pdbx_strand_id
1 'polypeptide(L)'
;MEDQRKNELAAVIIATVVFGILGRLLVRIPYMVFGDFSSGFFISIVLWWIYNSVLFYVAEQMYMDKGNKKYITKSILFGFLATLIKAGIDTCMDLTIARQPNMLILVAVMEISMILYIIGLDCFLFVKVGKRKIQKEKKGITALVSVFCSLLILYAGTLFYYKEQVQYAVEKYGNMQEVQELGLDRAIWNLTTVLGRRSTTVGTIVYVGCFIIVWWILEKITVEE
;
A
#
# COMPACT_ATOMS: atom_id res chain seq x y z
N MET A 1 18.19 -8.08 22.66
CA MET A 1 18.21 -7.58 21.26
C MET A 1 17.42 -8.47 20.30
N GLU A 2 17.68 -9.79 20.22
CA GLU A 2 17.00 -10.62 19.21
C GLU A 2 15.50 -10.83 19.48
N ASP A 3 15.10 -11.04 20.74
CA ASP A 3 13.67 -11.19 21.09
C ASP A 3 12.89 -9.89 20.95
N GLN A 4 13.54 -8.74 21.17
CA GLN A 4 12.92 -7.44 20.94
C GLN A 4 12.63 -7.20 19.47
N ARG A 5 13.60 -7.49 18.59
CA ARG A 5 13.45 -7.45 17.14
C ARG A 5 12.31 -8.35 16.63
N LYS A 6 12.22 -9.58 17.16
CA LYS A 6 11.10 -10.50 16.86
C LYS A 6 9.75 -9.91 17.26
N ASN A 7 9.68 -9.24 18.42
CA ASN A 7 8.45 -8.59 18.89
C ASN A 7 8.09 -7.36 18.04
N GLU A 8 9.07 -6.54 17.62
CA GLU A 8 8.89 -5.41 16.71
C GLU A 8 8.32 -5.88 15.36
N LEU A 9 8.96 -6.89 14.76
CA LEU A 9 8.51 -7.48 13.49
C LEU A 9 7.11 -8.11 13.62
N ALA A 10 6.82 -8.81 14.72
CA ALA A 10 5.51 -9.39 14.96
C ALA A 10 4.41 -8.31 15.06
N ALA A 11 4.69 -7.20 15.75
CA ALA A 11 3.75 -6.08 15.84
C ALA A 11 3.44 -5.47 14.48
N VAL A 12 4.47 -5.29 13.64
CA VAL A 12 4.28 -4.80 12.26
C VAL A 12 3.50 -5.78 11.42
N ILE A 13 3.83 -7.08 11.45
CA ILE A 13 3.07 -8.11 10.72
C ILE A 13 1.59 -8.08 11.12
N ILE A 14 1.28 -8.04 12.41
CA ILE A 14 -0.11 -7.99 12.89
C ILE A 14 -0.79 -6.71 12.39
N ALA A 15 -0.14 -5.55 12.53
CA ALA A 15 -0.69 -4.28 12.09
C ALA A 15 -0.95 -4.25 10.58
N THR A 16 -0.02 -4.73 9.77
CA THR A 16 -0.13 -4.78 8.31
C THR A 16 -1.22 -5.75 7.86
N VAL A 17 -1.32 -6.93 8.47
CA VAL A 17 -2.36 -7.91 8.15
C VAL A 17 -3.74 -7.36 8.52
N VAL A 18 -3.90 -6.78 9.71
CA VAL A 18 -5.15 -6.15 10.14
C VAL A 18 -5.51 -4.98 9.22
N PHE A 19 -4.55 -4.13 8.87
CA PHE A 19 -4.74 -3.04 7.92
C PHE A 19 -5.20 -3.54 6.55
N GLY A 20 -4.59 -4.60 6.02
CA GLY A 20 -4.98 -5.21 4.75
C GLY A 20 -6.39 -5.81 4.78
N ILE A 21 -6.71 -6.56 5.84
CA ILE A 21 -8.04 -7.18 6.01
C ILE A 21 -9.13 -6.09 6.13
N LEU A 22 -8.94 -5.12 7.03
CA LEU A 22 -9.91 -4.05 7.23
C LEU A 22 -10.00 -3.13 6.01
N GLY A 23 -8.88 -2.78 5.39
CA GLY A 23 -8.83 -2.01 4.15
C GLY A 23 -9.61 -2.69 3.05
N ARG A 24 -9.43 -4.01 2.88
CA ARG A 24 -10.18 -4.79 1.89
C ARG A 24 -11.68 -4.84 2.18
N LEU A 25 -12.06 -5.11 3.43
CA LEU A 25 -13.46 -5.29 3.83
C LEU A 25 -14.26 -3.99 3.80
N LEU A 26 -13.66 -2.89 4.26
CA LEU A 26 -14.38 -1.64 4.47
C LEU A 26 -14.37 -0.74 3.22
N VAL A 27 -13.23 -0.66 2.53
CA VAL A 27 -12.99 0.36 1.49
C VAL A 27 -12.41 -0.22 0.19
N ARG A 28 -12.13 -1.53 0.15
CA ARG A 28 -11.46 -2.29 -0.94
C ARG A 28 -10.02 -1.88 -1.19
N ILE A 29 -9.78 -0.58 -1.36
CA ILE A 29 -8.47 0.08 -1.38
C ILE A 29 -8.58 1.23 -0.38
N PRO A 30 -7.71 1.30 0.63
CA PRO A 30 -7.70 2.43 1.56
C PRO A 30 -7.12 3.67 0.85
N TYR A 31 -7.92 4.30 0.01
CA TYR A 31 -7.56 5.47 -0.80
C TYR A 31 -8.18 6.75 -0.24
N MET A 32 -7.46 7.88 -0.31
CA MET A 32 -7.87 9.15 0.30
C MET A 32 -7.69 10.33 -0.67
N VAL A 33 -8.75 10.73 -1.39
CA VAL A 33 -8.74 11.92 -2.27
C VAL A 33 -9.43 13.10 -1.61
N PHE A 34 -8.73 14.22 -1.52
CA PHE A 34 -9.34 15.48 -1.12
C PHE A 34 -10.38 15.91 -2.16
N GLY A 35 -11.62 16.09 -1.71
CA GLY A 35 -12.75 16.49 -2.56
C GLY A 35 -13.86 15.44 -2.67
N ASP A 36 -13.56 14.16 -2.47
CA ASP A 36 -14.58 13.09 -2.48
C ASP A 36 -15.38 13.05 -1.16
N PHE A 37 -14.73 13.38 -0.02
CA PHE A 37 -15.31 13.45 1.35
C PHE A 37 -16.39 12.40 1.66
N SER A 38 -16.24 11.20 1.11
CA SER A 38 -17.17 10.09 1.25
C SER A 38 -16.93 9.33 2.55
N SER A 39 -17.83 8.43 2.92
CA SER A 39 -17.59 7.52 4.05
C SER A 39 -16.31 6.70 3.85
N GLY A 40 -16.02 6.30 2.61
CA GLY A 40 -14.79 5.58 2.25
C GLY A 40 -13.53 6.41 2.52
N PHE A 41 -13.56 7.71 2.20
CA PHE A 41 -12.46 8.63 2.50
C PHE A 41 -12.14 8.69 4.00
N PHE A 42 -13.16 8.89 4.85
CA PHE A 42 -12.95 8.98 6.30
C PHE A 42 -12.48 7.65 6.91
N ILE A 43 -13.01 6.52 6.45
CA ILE A 43 -12.56 5.20 6.90
C ILE A 43 -11.09 4.98 6.50
N SER A 44 -10.70 5.31 5.27
CA SER A 44 -9.32 5.22 4.82
C SER A 44 -8.38 6.09 5.66
N ILE A 45 -8.77 7.33 5.98
CA ILE A 45 -8.00 8.21 6.87
C ILE A 45 -7.75 7.56 8.22
N VAL A 46 -8.79 7.01 8.85
CA VAL A 46 -8.67 6.38 10.16
C VAL A 46 -7.78 5.14 10.10
N LEU A 47 -7.96 4.29 9.08
CA LEU A 47 -7.13 3.09 8.89
C LEU A 47 -5.64 3.46 8.72
N TRP A 48 -5.33 4.42 7.86
CA TRP A 48 -3.96 4.88 7.64
C TRP A 48 -3.37 5.55 8.87
N TRP A 49 -4.15 6.37 9.58
CA TRP A 49 -3.69 7.02 10.80
C TRP A 49 -3.33 6.01 11.88
N ILE A 50 -4.19 5.01 12.12
CA ILE A 50 -3.90 3.95 13.08
C ILE A 50 -2.64 3.18 12.65
N TYR A 51 -2.59 2.74 11.40
CA TYR A 51 -1.45 1.98 10.87
C TYR A 51 -0.13 2.75 10.98
N ASN A 52 -0.08 3.99 10.49
CA ASN A 52 1.10 4.84 10.57
C ASN A 52 1.51 5.09 12.03
N SER A 53 0.56 5.31 12.93
CA SER A 53 0.87 5.51 14.36
C SER A 53 1.52 4.28 14.98
N VAL A 54 1.12 3.07 14.59
CA VAL A 54 1.76 1.83 15.03
C VAL A 54 3.18 1.73 14.47
N LEU A 55 3.40 2.06 13.19
CA LEU A 55 4.75 2.04 12.61
C LEU A 55 5.70 3.03 13.32
N PHE A 56 5.23 4.26 13.58
CA PHE A 56 5.99 5.23 14.36
C PHE A 56 6.28 4.72 15.78
N TYR A 57 5.30 4.10 16.43
CA TYR A 57 5.47 3.54 17.76
C TYR A 57 6.54 2.45 17.79
N VAL A 58 6.50 1.51 16.84
CA VAL A 58 7.51 0.45 16.75
C VAL A 58 8.90 1.06 16.45
N ALA A 59 8.98 2.03 15.54
CA ALA A 59 10.24 2.71 15.22
C ALA A 59 10.83 3.49 16.41
N GLU A 60 10.00 4.15 17.22
CA GLU A 60 10.45 4.82 18.45
C GLU A 60 10.94 3.81 19.50
N GLN A 61 10.32 2.63 19.59
CA GLN A 61 10.80 1.55 20.48
C GLN A 61 12.17 1.00 20.08
N MET A 62 12.58 1.12 18.81
CA MET A 62 13.91 0.69 18.37
C MET A 62 15.05 1.48 19.01
N TYR A 63 14.80 2.74 19.39
CA TYR A 63 15.82 3.66 19.89
C TYR A 63 15.82 3.82 21.42
N MET A 64 14.74 3.46 22.11
CA MET A 64 14.53 3.86 23.52
C MET A 64 14.16 2.70 24.42
N ASP A 65 14.71 2.71 25.64
CA ASP A 65 14.34 1.78 26.71
C ASP A 65 12.96 2.15 27.30
N LYS A 66 12.16 1.14 27.60
CA LYS A 66 10.70 1.22 27.77
C LYS A 66 10.28 2.09 28.97
N GLY A 67 9.48 3.16 28.78
CA GLY A 67 8.75 3.77 29.92
C GLY A 67 8.07 5.13 29.80
N ASN A 68 8.34 5.95 28.78
CA ASN A 68 7.88 7.35 28.74
C ASN A 68 6.57 7.59 27.95
N LYS A 69 5.41 7.78 28.61
CA LYS A 69 4.11 8.11 27.96
C LYS A 69 4.15 9.21 26.89
N LYS A 70 5.11 10.15 26.93
CA LYS A 70 5.28 11.20 25.92
C LYS A 70 5.52 10.68 24.49
N TYR A 71 6.06 9.47 24.30
CA TYR A 71 6.29 8.91 22.96
C TYR A 71 5.00 8.45 22.28
N ILE A 72 4.02 7.91 23.05
CA ILE A 72 2.75 7.45 22.47
C ILE A 72 2.03 8.62 21.79
N THR A 73 2.01 9.78 22.45
CA THR A 73 1.42 11.00 21.90
C THR A 73 2.17 11.51 20.67
N LYS A 74 3.51 11.41 20.65
CA LYS A 74 4.32 11.78 19.47
C LYS A 74 4.06 10.85 18.28
N SER A 75 4.08 9.54 18.51
CA SER A 75 3.76 8.52 17.50
C SER A 75 2.39 8.73 16.88
N ILE A 76 1.36 9.05 17.69
CA ILE A 76 0.01 9.36 17.19
C ILE A 76 0.02 10.62 16.33
N LEU A 77 0.71 11.68 16.76
CA LEU A 77 0.79 12.95 16.03
C LEU A 77 1.55 12.81 14.70
N PHE A 78 2.70 12.13 14.71
CA PHE A 78 3.47 11.88 13.49
C PHE A 78 2.76 10.90 12.56
N GLY A 79 2.07 9.90 13.11
CA GLY A 79 1.20 9.01 12.34
C GLY A 79 0.10 9.78 11.61
N PHE A 80 -0.54 10.75 12.29
CA PHE A 80 -1.53 11.63 11.67
C PHE A 80 -0.91 12.46 10.53
N LEU A 81 0.25 13.08 10.76
CA LEU A 81 0.94 13.88 9.76
C LEU A 81 1.32 13.05 8.52
N ALA A 82 1.82 11.82 8.73
CA ALA A 82 2.14 10.89 7.66
C ALA A 82 0.90 10.49 6.84
N THR A 83 -0.27 10.36 7.48
CA THR A 83 -1.54 10.12 6.80
C THR A 83 -1.97 11.32 5.94
N LEU A 84 -1.75 12.56 6.41
CA LEU A 84 -2.03 13.75 5.60
C LEU A 84 -1.12 13.82 4.36
N ILE A 85 0.17 13.47 4.51
CA ILE A 85 1.10 13.36 3.37
C ILE A 85 0.58 12.31 2.38
N LYS A 86 0.14 11.15 2.87
CA LYS A 86 -0.44 10.09 2.03
C LYS A 86 -1.69 10.56 1.28
N ALA A 87 -2.60 11.25 1.96
CA ALA A 87 -3.79 11.81 1.32
C ALA A 87 -3.44 12.86 0.25
N GLY A 88 -2.39 13.65 0.48
CA GLY A 88 -1.85 14.57 -0.52
C GLY A 88 -1.30 13.85 -1.76
N ILE A 89 -0.54 12.78 -1.57
CA ILE A 89 -0.04 11.92 -2.66
C ILE A 89 -1.22 11.36 -3.46
N ASP A 90 -2.19 10.77 -2.76
CA ASP A 90 -3.38 10.16 -3.36
C ASP A 90 -4.17 11.16 -4.20
N THR A 91 -4.39 12.37 -3.69
CA THR A 91 -5.08 13.43 -4.42
C THR A 91 -4.30 13.88 -5.66
N CYS A 92 -2.97 14.01 -5.56
CA CYS A 92 -2.13 14.38 -6.70
C CYS A 92 -2.19 13.32 -7.81
N MET A 93 -2.22 12.05 -7.42
CA MET A 93 -2.35 10.93 -8.34
C MET A 93 -3.72 10.89 -9.01
N ASP A 94 -4.79 11.12 -8.24
CA ASP A 94 -6.14 11.26 -8.77
C ASP A 94 -6.18 12.32 -9.87
N LEU A 95 -5.69 13.53 -9.58
CA LEU A 95 -5.71 14.64 -10.53
C LEU A 95 -4.90 14.36 -11.80
N THR A 96 -3.85 13.55 -11.70
CA THR A 96 -3.00 13.18 -12.83
C THR A 96 -3.63 12.07 -13.69
N ILE A 97 -4.37 11.14 -13.07
CA ILE A 97 -4.79 9.87 -13.69
C ILE A 97 -6.31 9.82 -13.95
N ALA A 98 -7.12 10.66 -13.32
CA ALA A 98 -8.58 10.73 -13.48
C ALA A 98 -9.04 10.98 -14.94
N ARG A 99 -8.13 11.39 -15.82
CA ARG A 99 -8.37 11.54 -17.27
C ARG A 99 -8.32 10.22 -18.05
N GLN A 100 -7.94 9.11 -17.44
CA GLN A 100 -7.82 7.81 -18.10
C GLN A 100 -9.19 7.12 -18.21
N PRO A 101 -9.61 6.59 -19.38
CA PRO A 101 -10.85 5.82 -19.53
C PRO A 101 -10.74 4.39 -18.99
N ASN A 102 -9.76 4.09 -18.13
CA ASN A 102 -9.46 2.74 -17.68
C ASN A 102 -9.24 2.68 -16.16
N MET A 103 -10.26 2.22 -15.43
CA MET A 103 -10.21 2.03 -13.97
C MET A 103 -9.16 1.01 -13.53
N LEU A 104 -8.81 0.04 -14.37
CA LEU A 104 -7.79 -0.96 -14.04
C LEU A 104 -6.41 -0.32 -13.88
N ILE A 105 -6.09 0.67 -14.74
CA ILE A 105 -4.83 1.42 -14.65
C ILE A 105 -4.83 2.29 -13.40
N LEU A 106 -5.94 2.96 -13.10
CA LEU A 106 -6.06 3.77 -11.88
C LEU A 106 -5.78 2.91 -10.64
N VAL A 107 -6.45 1.76 -10.51
CA VAL A 107 -6.23 0.81 -9.40
C VAL A 107 -4.77 0.38 -9.30
N ALA A 108 -4.15 0.01 -10.42
CA ALA A 108 -2.75 -0.42 -10.44
C ALA A 108 -1.81 0.67 -9.95
N VAL A 109 -2.01 1.90 -10.43
CA VAL A 109 -1.16 3.03 -10.06
C VAL A 109 -1.35 3.41 -8.58
N MET A 110 -2.57 3.30 -8.06
CA MET A 110 -2.85 3.50 -6.64
C MET A 110 -2.20 2.47 -5.74
N GLU A 111 -2.18 1.19 -6.13
CA GLU A 111 -1.53 0.14 -5.34
C GLU A 111 0.01 0.26 -5.42
N ILE A 112 0.56 0.65 -6.58
CA ILE A 112 2.00 0.94 -6.72
C ILE A 112 2.41 2.11 -5.84
N SER A 113 1.61 3.18 -5.77
CA SER A 113 1.96 4.34 -4.93
C SER A 113 1.91 4.03 -3.45
N MET A 114 1.01 3.15 -3.01
CA MET A 114 1.00 2.64 -1.64
C MET A 114 2.31 1.92 -1.31
N ILE A 115 2.82 1.08 -2.22
CA ILE A 115 4.10 0.39 -2.03
C ILE A 115 5.25 1.40 -1.95
N LEU A 116 5.31 2.37 -2.86
CA LEU A 116 6.34 3.42 -2.86
C LEU A 116 6.29 4.28 -1.59
N TYR A 117 5.09 4.63 -1.14
CA TYR A 117 4.88 5.38 0.10
C TYR A 117 5.45 4.62 1.30
N ILE A 118 5.13 3.33 1.45
CA ILE A 118 5.64 2.53 2.58
C ILE A 118 7.15 2.35 2.52
N ILE A 119 7.72 2.11 1.34
CA ILE A 119 9.19 2.06 1.19
C ILE A 119 9.83 3.35 1.70
N GLY A 120 9.30 4.51 1.27
CA GLY A 120 9.77 5.81 1.72
C GLY A 120 9.58 6.04 3.22
N LEU A 121 8.40 5.69 3.75
CA LEU A 121 8.06 5.85 5.17
C LEU A 121 8.95 4.98 6.05
N ASP A 122 9.08 3.69 5.75
CA ASP A 122 9.89 2.77 6.55
C ASP A 122 11.36 3.18 6.52
N CYS A 123 11.90 3.59 5.36
CA CYS A 123 13.27 4.13 5.28
C CYS A 123 13.44 5.35 6.19
N PHE A 124 12.46 6.27 6.21
CA PHE A 124 12.47 7.43 7.10
C PHE A 124 12.41 7.00 8.57
N LEU A 125 11.53 6.06 8.91
CA LEU A 125 11.36 5.55 10.26
C LEU A 125 12.66 4.93 10.79
N PHE A 126 13.28 4.03 10.03
CA PHE A 126 14.51 3.36 10.45
C PHE A 126 15.68 4.33 10.65
N VAL A 127 15.88 5.27 9.72
CA VAL A 127 17.04 6.18 9.75
C VAL A 127 16.84 7.36 10.70
N LYS A 128 15.66 7.99 10.71
CA LYS A 128 15.43 9.23 11.47
C LYS A 128 14.83 8.99 12.85
N VAL A 129 13.88 8.05 12.96
CA VAL A 129 13.16 7.77 14.21
C VAL A 129 13.88 6.71 15.03
N GLY A 130 14.15 5.55 14.43
CA GLY A 130 14.86 4.44 15.06
C GLY A 130 16.37 4.64 15.19
N LYS A 131 16.93 5.74 14.65
CA LYS A 131 18.36 6.09 14.70
C LYS A 131 19.26 4.92 14.30
N ARG A 132 18.87 4.21 13.24
CA ARG A 132 19.66 3.10 12.71
C ARG A 132 20.47 3.53 11.49
N LYS A 133 21.70 3.02 11.37
CA LYS A 133 22.54 3.20 10.18
C LYS A 133 22.36 2.05 9.21
N ILE A 134 22.30 2.38 7.92
CA ILE A 134 22.29 1.39 6.84
C ILE A 134 23.69 0.80 6.69
N GLN A 135 23.83 -0.51 6.88
CA GLN A 135 25.06 -1.26 6.70
C GLN A 135 24.88 -2.27 5.56
N LYS A 136 25.93 -2.47 4.74
CA LYS A 136 25.88 -3.40 3.60
C LYS A 136 25.89 -4.85 4.08
N GLU A 137 24.84 -5.55 3.65
CA GLU A 137 24.62 -7.00 3.56
C GLU A 137 24.77 -7.87 4.82
N LYS A 138 23.65 -8.49 5.20
CA LYS A 138 23.60 -9.75 5.94
C LYS A 138 23.06 -10.87 5.04
N LYS A 139 23.53 -12.10 5.26
CA LYS A 139 23.00 -13.30 4.59
C LYS A 139 21.46 -13.34 4.66
N GLY A 140 20.82 -13.61 3.53
CA GLY A 140 19.37 -13.79 3.43
C GLY A 140 18.56 -12.58 2.94
N ILE A 141 19.19 -11.45 2.59
CA ILE A 141 18.49 -10.33 1.92
C ILE A 141 18.09 -10.72 0.48
N THR A 142 18.97 -11.42 -0.24
CA THR A 142 18.71 -11.87 -1.62
C THR A 142 17.41 -12.68 -1.73
N ALA A 143 17.13 -13.53 -0.73
CA ALA A 143 15.89 -14.29 -0.68
C ALA A 143 14.67 -13.36 -0.48
N LEU A 144 14.75 -12.39 0.44
CA LEU A 144 13.65 -11.43 0.66
C LEU A 144 13.38 -10.56 -0.57
N VAL A 145 14.44 -10.06 -1.22
CA VAL A 145 14.32 -9.30 -2.47
C VAL A 145 13.73 -10.16 -3.58
N SER A 146 14.13 -11.44 -3.67
CA SER A 146 13.55 -12.37 -4.63
C SER A 146 12.05 -12.60 -4.40
N VAL A 147 11.62 -12.77 -3.14
CA VAL A 147 10.19 -12.89 -2.79
C VAL A 147 9.45 -11.60 -3.12
N PHE A 148 10.02 -10.44 -2.79
CA PHE A 148 9.45 -9.13 -3.12
C PHE A 148 9.23 -8.98 -4.62
N CYS A 149 10.25 -9.26 -5.44
CA CYS A 149 10.14 -9.22 -6.89
C CYS A 149 9.10 -10.22 -7.43
N SER A 150 9.03 -11.41 -6.84
CA SER A 150 8.05 -12.44 -7.24
C SER A 150 6.61 -11.98 -7.00
N LEU A 151 6.33 -11.29 -5.88
CA LEU A 151 5.01 -10.70 -5.62
C LEU A 151 4.64 -9.62 -6.65
N LEU A 152 5.60 -8.76 -7.01
CA LEU A 152 5.38 -7.73 -8.04
C LEU A 152 5.14 -8.35 -9.43
N ILE A 153 5.88 -9.40 -9.79
CA ILE A 153 5.68 -10.13 -11.05
C ILE A 153 4.31 -10.79 -11.07
N LEU A 154 3.90 -11.43 -9.96
CA LEU A 154 2.58 -12.03 -9.83
C LEU A 154 1.48 -10.98 -10.04
N TYR A 155 1.62 -9.81 -9.40
CA TYR A 155 0.67 -8.73 -9.55
C TYR A 155 0.62 -8.18 -10.99
N ALA A 156 1.78 -7.92 -11.59
CA ALA A 156 1.87 -7.48 -12.98
C ALA A 156 1.24 -8.49 -13.94
N GLY A 157 1.44 -9.79 -13.71
CA GLY A 157 0.79 -10.87 -14.46
C GLY A 157 -0.73 -10.84 -14.33
N THR A 158 -1.27 -10.59 -13.12
CA THR A 158 -2.73 -10.46 -12.94
C THR A 158 -3.31 -9.25 -13.65
N LEU A 159 -2.62 -8.10 -13.64
CA LEU A 159 -3.04 -6.92 -14.38
C LEU A 159 -2.97 -7.15 -15.89
N PHE A 160 -1.93 -7.81 -16.38
CA PHE A 160 -1.79 -8.19 -17.78
C PHE A 160 -2.93 -9.11 -18.22
N TYR A 161 -3.23 -10.14 -17.43
CA TYR A 161 -4.37 -11.04 -17.67
C TYR A 161 -5.70 -10.28 -17.78
N TYR A 162 -5.97 -9.34 -16.87
CA TYR A 162 -7.20 -8.54 -16.93
C TYR A 162 -7.20 -7.57 -18.11
N LYS A 163 -6.04 -7.02 -18.50
CA LYS A 163 -5.92 -6.17 -19.68
C LYS A 163 -6.26 -6.95 -20.96
N GLU A 164 -5.72 -8.15 -21.13
CA GLU A 164 -6.04 -9.04 -22.25
C GLU A 164 -7.53 -9.40 -22.27
N GLN A 165 -8.13 -9.64 -21.10
CA GLN A 165 -9.57 -9.89 -20.98
C GLN A 165 -10.42 -8.70 -21.46
N VAL A 166 -9.99 -7.46 -21.20
CA VAL A 166 -10.65 -6.26 -21.73
C VAL A 166 -10.51 -6.18 -23.24
N GLN A 167 -9.31 -6.41 -23.77
CA GLN A 167 -9.06 -6.35 -25.22
C GLN A 167 -9.89 -7.40 -25.97
N TYR A 168 -9.92 -8.64 -25.49
CA TYR A 168 -10.76 -9.69 -26.04
C TYR A 168 -12.25 -9.32 -26.02
N ALA A 169 -12.73 -8.72 -24.92
CA ALA A 169 -14.14 -8.32 -24.82
C ALA A 169 -14.48 -7.18 -25.80
N VAL A 170 -13.56 -6.22 -25.98
CA VAL A 170 -13.72 -5.12 -26.95
C VAL A 170 -13.74 -5.66 -28.39
N GLU A 171 -12.82 -6.55 -28.75
CA GLU A 171 -12.77 -7.15 -30.09
C GLU A 171 -14.02 -7.97 -30.42
N LYS A 172 -14.53 -8.73 -29.45
CA LYS A 172 -15.66 -9.65 -29.65
C LYS A 172 -17.02 -8.97 -29.58
N TYR A 173 -17.19 -8.00 -28.69
CA TYR A 173 -18.49 -7.42 -28.35
C TYR A 173 -18.59 -5.92 -28.72
N GLY A 174 -17.49 -5.26 -29.08
CA GLY A 174 -17.47 -3.81 -29.33
C GLY A 174 -18.37 -3.33 -30.47
N ASN A 175 -18.65 -4.19 -31.45
CA ASN A 175 -19.52 -3.89 -32.59
C ASN A 175 -21.00 -4.28 -32.35
N MET A 176 -21.35 -4.80 -31.16
CA MET A 176 -22.74 -5.11 -30.85
C MET A 176 -23.55 -3.83 -30.67
N GLN A 177 -24.79 -3.85 -31.16
CA GLN A 177 -25.70 -2.70 -31.11
C GLN A 177 -25.88 -2.18 -29.67
N GLU A 178 -26.00 -3.07 -28.69
CA GLU A 178 -26.09 -2.75 -27.26
C GLU A 178 -24.87 -1.97 -26.73
N VAL A 179 -23.66 -2.29 -27.21
CA VAL A 179 -22.41 -1.62 -26.80
C VAL A 179 -22.26 -0.27 -27.50
N GLN A 180 -22.70 -0.17 -28.76
CA GLN A 180 -22.72 1.09 -29.49
C GLN A 180 -23.73 2.08 -28.90
N GLU A 181 -24.91 1.61 -28.48
CA GLU A 181 -25.93 2.42 -27.80
C GLU A 181 -25.46 2.93 -26.43
N LEU A 182 -24.69 2.12 -25.69
CA LEU A 182 -24.15 2.49 -24.37
C LEU A 182 -22.92 3.41 -24.44
N GLY A 183 -22.24 3.43 -25.59
CA GLY A 183 -20.95 4.08 -25.82
C GLY A 183 -19.76 3.20 -25.41
N LEU A 184 -18.85 2.95 -26.35
CA LEU A 184 -17.71 2.03 -26.17
C LEU A 184 -16.85 2.38 -24.95
N ASP A 185 -16.52 3.66 -24.76
CA ASP A 185 -15.72 4.11 -23.62
C ASP A 185 -16.40 3.84 -22.27
N ARG A 186 -17.73 3.99 -22.21
CA ARG A 186 -18.53 3.70 -21.01
C ARG A 186 -18.61 2.19 -20.75
N ALA A 187 -18.70 1.38 -21.80
CA ALA A 187 -18.66 -0.08 -21.69
C ALA A 187 -17.29 -0.57 -21.18
N ILE A 188 -16.19 -0.02 -21.72
CA ILE A 188 -14.81 -0.30 -21.25
C ILE A 188 -14.65 0.13 -19.80
N TRP A 189 -15.15 1.31 -19.43
CA TRP A 189 -15.11 1.79 -18.04
C TRP A 189 -15.83 0.84 -17.07
N ASN A 190 -17.03 0.38 -17.42
CA ASN A 190 -17.80 -0.55 -16.60
C ASN A 190 -17.08 -1.89 -16.43
N LEU A 191 -16.55 -2.45 -17.53
CA LEU A 191 -15.81 -3.71 -17.50
C LEU A 191 -14.53 -3.58 -16.66
N THR A 192 -13.73 -2.54 -16.91
CA THR A 192 -12.49 -2.27 -16.15
C THR A 192 -12.76 -1.97 -14.69
N THR A 193 -13.91 -1.39 -14.34
CA THR A 193 -14.35 -1.22 -12.94
C THR A 193 -14.58 -2.56 -12.25
N VAL A 194 -15.24 -3.52 -12.91
CA VAL A 194 -15.48 -4.85 -12.36
C VAL A 194 -14.16 -5.61 -12.20
N LEU A 195 -13.28 -5.55 -13.21
CA LEU A 195 -11.99 -6.22 -13.17
C LEU A 195 -11.03 -5.58 -12.16
N GLY A 196 -10.99 -4.24 -12.07
CA GLY A 196 -10.25 -3.53 -11.03
C GLY A 196 -10.73 -3.90 -9.62
N ARG A 197 -12.05 -4.01 -9.41
CA ARG A 197 -12.60 -4.50 -8.14
C ARG A 197 -12.19 -5.95 -7.81
N ARG A 198 -11.95 -6.79 -8.81
CA ARG A 198 -11.42 -8.15 -8.60
C ARG A 198 -9.92 -8.11 -8.32
N SER A 199 -9.16 -7.29 -9.05
CA SER A 199 -7.71 -7.17 -8.90
C SER A 199 -7.31 -6.73 -7.50
N THR A 200 -8.07 -5.86 -6.85
CA THR A 200 -7.82 -5.44 -5.45
C THR A 200 -7.74 -6.58 -4.43
N THR A 201 -8.29 -7.76 -4.72
CA THR A 201 -8.10 -8.95 -3.85
C THR A 201 -6.65 -9.43 -3.90
N VAL A 202 -6.11 -9.59 -5.12
CA VAL A 202 -4.72 -9.97 -5.34
C VAL A 202 -3.80 -8.82 -4.93
N GLY A 203 -4.17 -7.59 -5.28
CA GLY A 203 -3.50 -6.36 -4.87
C GLY A 203 -3.30 -6.28 -3.37
N THR A 204 -4.34 -6.59 -2.58
CA THR A 204 -4.24 -6.66 -1.11
C THR A 204 -3.20 -7.64 -0.63
N ILE A 205 -3.19 -8.85 -1.17
CA ILE A 205 -2.19 -9.87 -0.81
C ILE A 205 -0.77 -9.37 -1.15
N VAL A 206 -0.63 -8.74 -2.31
CA VAL A 206 0.66 -8.23 -2.82
C VAL A 206 1.17 -7.08 -1.95
N TYR A 207 0.40 -6.01 -1.76
CA TYR A 207 0.90 -4.86 -0.99
C TYR A 207 1.11 -5.20 0.49
N VAL A 208 0.27 -6.05 1.10
CA VAL A 208 0.49 -6.54 2.48
C VAL A 208 1.81 -7.32 2.57
N GLY A 209 2.06 -8.23 1.63
CA GLY A 209 3.31 -8.97 1.57
C GLY A 209 4.51 -8.04 1.36
N CYS A 210 4.40 -7.07 0.45
CA CYS A 210 5.42 -6.07 0.20
C CYS A 210 5.74 -5.25 1.44
N PHE A 211 4.74 -4.76 2.18
CA PHE A 211 4.96 -3.94 3.39
C PHE A 211 5.75 -4.72 4.45
N ILE A 212 5.38 -5.99 4.70
CA ILE A 212 6.09 -6.85 5.65
C ILE A 212 7.54 -7.10 5.20
N ILE A 213 7.73 -7.41 3.91
CA ILE A 213 9.06 -7.71 3.38
C ILE A 213 9.96 -6.47 3.40
N VAL A 214 9.42 -5.29 3.08
CA VAL A 214 10.16 -4.01 3.13
C VAL A 214 10.67 -3.75 4.53
N TRP A 215 9.80 -3.85 5.54
CA TRP A 215 10.20 -3.71 6.94
C TRP A 215 11.29 -4.73 7.32
N TRP A 216 11.11 -6.00 6.94
CA TRP A 216 12.05 -7.05 7.26
C TRP A 216 13.41 -6.88 6.58
N ILE A 217 13.43 -6.37 5.34
CA ILE A 217 14.66 -6.01 4.64
C ILE A 217 15.37 -4.90 5.42
N LEU A 218 14.66 -3.83 5.78
CA LEU A 218 15.21 -2.70 6.53
C LEU A 218 15.77 -3.12 7.88
N GLU A 219 15.07 -4.00 8.60
CA GLU A 219 15.55 -4.58 9.85
C GLU A 219 16.88 -5.34 9.69
N LYS A 220 17.06 -6.05 8.57
CA LYS A 220 18.29 -6.80 8.31
C LYS A 220 19.46 -5.93 7.88
N ILE A 221 19.20 -4.86 7.13
CA ILE A 221 20.25 -3.98 6.58
C ILE A 221 20.59 -2.80 7.49
N THR A 222 19.89 -2.64 8.61
CA THR A 222 20.16 -1.57 9.56
C THR A 222 20.73 -2.08 10.88
N VAL A 223 21.56 -1.26 11.51
CA VAL A 223 22.14 -1.50 12.83
C VAL A 223 21.95 -0.28 13.72
N GLU A 224 21.86 -0.49 15.03
CA GLU A 224 21.80 0.59 16.02
C GLU A 224 23.04 1.50 15.90
N GLU A 225 22.84 2.82 16.03
CA GLU A 225 23.91 3.82 16.04
C GLU A 225 24.81 3.78 17.28
#